data_AF-A0A0H4WKG6-F1
#
_entry.id   AF-A0A0H4WKG6-F1
#
_cell.length_a   1.000
_cell.length_b   1.000
_cell.length_c   1.000
_cell.angle_alpha   90.00
_cell.angle_beta   90.00
_cell.angle_gamma   90.00
#
_symmetry.space_group_name_H-M   'P 1'
#
loop_
_entity.id
_entity.type
_entity.pdbx_description
1 polymer ?
#
loop_
_entity_poly.entity_id
_entity_poly.type
_entity_poly.pdbx_seq_one_letter_code
_entity_poly.pdbx_strand_id
1 'polypeptide(L)' 'MGRAARRLHLTQPPLTRHIQALEDELGAQLFERTRSGMRLLPTGEAFLLHARRILAEVDAAMLTVRDVAGSRTGG' A
#
# COMPACT_ATOMS: atom_id res chain seq x y z
N MET A 1 -1.94 -12.80 17.74
CA MET A 1 -1.33 -11.49 17.39
C MET A 1 -1.91 -10.97 16.07
N GLY A 2 -3.19 -10.59 16.05
CA GLY A 2 -3.92 -10.13 14.85
C GLY A 2 -4.11 -8.61 14.79
N ARG A 3 -3.11 -7.82 15.20
CA ARG A 3 -3.20 -6.35 15.30
C ARG A 3 -2.02 -5.58 14.71
N ALA A 4 -1.23 -6.20 13.84
CA ALA A 4 -0.11 -5.49 13.20
C ALA A 4 -0.50 -4.59 12.01
N ALA A 5 -1.74 -4.66 11.50
CA ALA A 5 -2.18 -3.80 10.39
C ALA A 5 -3.20 -2.71 10.78
N ARG A 6 -3.73 -2.73 12.01
CA ARG A 6 -4.77 -1.78 12.46
C ARG A 6 -4.23 -0.48 13.08
N ARG A 7 -2.98 -0.13 12.82
CA ARG A 7 -2.32 1.06 13.43
C ARG A 7 -1.97 2.16 12.42
N LEU A 8 -2.69 2.22 11.31
CA LEU A 8 -2.76 3.41 10.44
C LEU A 8 -3.98 4.31 10.76
N HIS A 9 -4.58 4.17 11.95
CA HIS A 9 -5.69 5.00 12.42
C HIS A 9 -5.21 6.27 13.15
N LEU A 10 -4.36 7.06 12.52
CA LEU A 10 -4.34 8.51 12.75
C LEU A 10 -5.06 9.08 11.55
N THR A 11 -6.25 9.69 11.76
CA THR A 11 -7.15 10.25 10.74
C THR A 11 -6.51 10.28 9.37
N GLN A 12 -6.69 9.20 8.59
CA GLN A 12 -6.12 9.17 7.25
C GLN A 12 -6.67 10.41 6.55
N PRO A 13 -5.82 11.26 5.97
CA PRO A 13 -6.24 12.12 4.88
C PRO A 13 -7.22 11.32 4.02
N PRO A 14 -8.38 11.90 3.63
CA PRO A 14 -9.33 11.18 2.79
C PRO A 14 -8.55 10.50 1.68
N LEU A 15 -8.75 9.21 1.43
CA LEU A 15 -7.95 8.39 0.50
C LEU A 15 -7.53 9.15 -0.77
N THR A 16 -8.43 9.99 -1.29
CA THR A 16 -8.18 11.01 -2.31
C THR A 16 -6.89 11.83 -2.15
N ARG A 17 -6.59 12.40 -0.97
CA ARG A 17 -5.38 13.21 -0.72
C ARG A 17 -4.10 12.36 -0.82
N HIS A 18 -4.14 11.11 -0.38
CA HIS A 18 -3.00 10.21 -0.53
C HIS A 18 -2.79 9.81 -1.99
N ILE A 19 -3.87 9.56 -2.73
CA ILE A 19 -3.80 9.33 -4.17
C ILE A 19 -3.23 10.57 -4.87
N GLN A 20 -3.70 11.77 -4.52
CA GLN A 20 -3.22 13.02 -5.12
C GLN A 20 -1.71 13.21 -4.90
N ALA A 21 -1.23 13.03 -3.67
CA ALA A 21 0.19 13.16 -3.36
C ALA A 21 1.05 12.12 -4.11
N LEU A 22 0.53 10.90 -4.27
CA LEU A 22 1.18 9.86 -5.07
C LEU A 22 1.22 10.24 -6.56
N GLU A 23 0.12 10.75 -7.11
CA GLU A 23 0.05 11.22 -8.50
C GLU A 23 1.01 12.39 -8.74
N ASP A 24 1.15 13.30 -7.77
CA ASP A 24 2.10 14.42 -7.81
C ASP A 24 3.56 13.93 -7.79
N GLU A 25 3.89 12.96 -6.92
CA GLU A 25 5.23 12.37 -6.84
C GLU A 25 5.60 11.59 -8.13
N LEU A 26 4.63 10.91 -8.73
CA LEU A 26 4.81 10.17 -9.98
C LEU A 26 4.78 11.09 -11.22
N GLY A 27 4.30 12.32 -11.08
CA GLY A 27 4.07 13.24 -12.20
C GLY A 27 3.00 12.76 -13.19
N ALA A 28 2.10 11.87 -12.76
CA ALA A 28 1.10 11.24 -13.62
C ALA A 28 -0.18 10.92 -12.84
N GLN A 29 -1.34 11.20 -13.44
CA GLN A 29 -2.62 10.76 -12.90
C GLN A 29 -2.75 9.24 -13.02
N LEU A 30 -3.20 8.59 -11.96
CA LEU A 30 -3.48 7.15 -11.91
C LEU A 30 -4.98 6.88 -12.01
N PHE A 31 -5.81 7.85 -11.61
CA PHE A 31 -7.27 7.73 -11.65
C PHE A 31 -7.94 8.94 -12.30
N GLU A 32 -9.11 8.70 -12.88
CA GLU A 32 -10.03 9.75 -13.33
C GLU A 32 -11.33 9.74 -12.53
N ARG A 33 -11.91 10.93 -12.33
CA ARG A 33 -13.25 11.09 -11.74
C ARG A 33 -14.31 10.87 -12.81
N THR A 34 -15.28 10.02 -12.50
CA THR A 34 -16.43 9.68 -13.34
C THR A 34 -17.73 9.90 -12.57
N ARG A 35 -18.87 9.89 -13.28
CA ARG A 35 -20.20 10.01 -12.65
C ARG A 35 -20.51 8.87 -11.67
N SER A 36 -19.87 7.71 -11.83
CA SER A 36 -20.04 6.53 -10.98
C SER A 36 -18.93 6.33 -9.94
N GLY A 37 -18.01 7.30 -9.79
CA GLY A 37 -16.88 7.20 -8.85
C GLY A 37 -15.53 7.42 -9.53
N MET A 38 -14.57 6.54 -9.27
CA MET A 38 -13.21 6.64 -9.81
C MET A 38 -12.91 5.48 -10.76
N ARG A 39 -12.15 5.72 -11.83
CA ARG A 39 -11.67 4.70 -12.75
C ARG A 39 -10.15 4.77 -12.87
N LEU A 40 -9.49 3.62 -13.02
CA LEU A 40 -8.06 3.56 -13.33
C LEU A 40 -7.79 4.08 -14.74
N LEU A 41 -6.73 4.88 -14.85
CA LEU A 41 -6.11 5.22 -16.12
C LEU A 41 -5.07 4.14 -16.49
N PRO A 42 -4.58 4.08 -17.75
CA PRO A 42 -3.53 3.14 -18.15
C PRO A 42 -2.25 3.23 -17.30
N THR A 43 -1.87 4.44 -16.90
CA THR A 43 -0.81 4.74 -15.93
C THR A 43 -1.10 4.10 -14.56
N GLY A 44 -2.34 4.17 -14.10
CA GLY A 44 -2.82 3.51 -12.90
C GLY A 44 -2.74 1.98 -12.98
N GLU A 45 -3.12 1.40 -14.11
CA GLU A 45 -3.03 -0.06 -14.33
C GLU A 45 -1.57 -0.54 -14.31
N ALA A 46 -0.67 0.18 -14.98
CA ALA A 46 0.76 -0.10 -14.96
C ALA A 46 1.32 -0.02 -13.53
N PHE A 47 1.01 1.06 -12.81
CA PHE A 47 1.47 1.23 -11.43
C PHE A 47 0.91 0.16 -10.47
N LEU A 48 -0.35 -0.23 -10.64
CA LEU A 48 -1.02 -1.22 -9.78
C LEU A 48 -0.30 -2.57 -9.77
N LEU A 49 0.23 -3.02 -10.91
CA LEU A 49 1.01 -4.25 -10.97
C LEU A 49 2.24 -4.20 -10.06
N HIS A 50 2.96 -3.08 -10.08
CA HIS A 50 4.14 -2.88 -9.23
C HIS A 50 3.76 -2.71 -7.77
N ALA A 51 2.74 -1.90 -7.47
CA ALA A 51 2.26 -1.67 -6.12
C ALA A 51 1.88 -2.99 -5.41
N ARG A 52 1.17 -3.88 -6.10
CA ARG A 52 0.81 -5.21 -5.55
C ARG A 52 2.02 -6.05 -5.21
N ARG A 53 3.04 -6.06 -6.08
CA ARG A 53 4.30 -6.80 -5.82
C ARG A 53 5.06 -6.24 -4.64
N ILE A 54 5.19 -4.91 -4.56
CA ILE A 54 5.87 -4.23 -3.46
C ILE A 54 5.19 -4.55 -2.12
N LEU A 55 3.85 -4.47 -2.07
CA LEU A 55 3.11 -4.78 -0.84
C LEU A 55 3.28 -6.25 -0.43
N ALA A 56 3.26 -7.18 -1.38
CA ALA A 56 3.51 -8.59 -1.09
C ALA A 56 4.92 -8.85 -0.55
N GLU A 57 5.95 -8.20 -1.13
CA GLU A 57 7.33 -8.30 -0.64
C GLU A 57 7.49 -7.69 0.76
N VAL A 58 6.82 -6.57 1.03
CA VAL A 58 6.81 -5.94 2.35
C VAL A 58 6.16 -6.87 3.38
N ASP A 59 5.05 -7.52 3.05
CA ASP A 59 4.41 -8.52 3.89
C ASP A 59 5.31 -9.74 4.15
N ALA A 60 5.97 -10.25 3.10
CA ALA A 60 6.92 -11.36 3.22
C ALA A 60 8.11 -10.99 4.13
N ALA A 61 8.70 -9.81 3.94
CA ALA A 61 9.79 -9.31 4.76
C ALA A 61 9.38 -9.20 6.24
N MET A 62 8.17 -8.71 6.51
CA MET A 62 7.64 -8.65 7.88
C MET A 62 7.50 -10.04 8.52
N LEU A 63 7.08 -11.06 7.76
CA LEU A 63 7.01 -12.44 8.25
C LEU A 63 8.41 -12.99 8.54
N THR A 64 9.35 -12.85 7.60
CA THR A 64 10.74 -13.29 7.78
C THR A 64 11.38 -12.69 9.03
N VAL A 65 11.20 -11.38 9.26
CA VAL A 65 11.74 -10.71 10.46
C VAL A 65 11.13 -11.29 11.74
N ARG A 66 9.83 -11.60 11.75
CA ARG A 66 9.16 -12.21 12.91
C ARG A 66 9.66 -13.62 13.18
N ASP A 67 9.83 -14.43 12.14
CA ASP A 67 10.32 -15.80 12.26
C ASP A 67 11.73 -15.80 12.86
N VAL A 68 12.64 -15.02 12.27
CA VAL A 68 14.02 -14.86 12.78
C VAL A 68 14.05 -14.33 14.21
N ALA A 69 13.18 -13.39 14.55
CA ALA A 69 13.09 -12.86 15.91
C ALA A 69 12.56 -13.91 16.91
N GLY A 70 11.61 -14.76 16.50
CA GLY A 70 11.04 -15.83 17.31
C GLY A 70 11.99 -17.01 17.53
N SER A 71 12.83 -17.34 16.55
CA SER A 71 13.80 -18.43 16.65
C SER A 71 14.90 -18.18 17.69
N ARG A 72 15.17 -16.92 18.06
CA ARG A 72 16.23 -16.56 19.02
C ARG A 72 15.84 -16.73 20.49
N THR A 73 14.57 -17.01 20.80
CA THR A 73 14.08 -17.10 22.20
C THR A 73 13.85 -18.55 22.64
N GLY A 74 14.17 -19.54 21.79
CA GLY A 74 13.85 -20.96 22.01
C GLY A 74 15.05 -21.91 22.03
N GLY A 75 16.27 -21.43 22.30
CA GLY A 75 17.49 -22.24 22.36
C GLY A 75 18.29 -21.98 23.63
#